data_AF-A0A182UXP3-F1
#
_entry.id   AF-A0A182UXP3-F1
#
_cell.length_a   1.000
_cell.length_b   1.000
_cell.length_c   1.000
_cell.angle_alpha   90.00
_cell.angle_beta   90.00
_cell.angle_gamma   90.00
#
_symmetry.space_group_name_H-M   'P 1'
#
loop_
_entity.id
_entity.type
_entity.pdbx_description
1 polymer ?
#
loop_
_entity_poly.entity_id
_entity_poly.type
_entity_poly.pdbx_seq_one_letter_code
_entity_poly.pdbx_strand_id
1 'polypeptide(L)'
;MHYKCGGSIIDESTILTASHCVYTQSGVISISRVSVDVGRIHLNESSEYTQMHRVREIIVHPGFSKNSIVNDIALIKLSSNITMNKYVQPVCLWTMDSNQELIVGKNGTIVGFGYNEQDILSDQLKQALIGVEDTFSCIASDRGVFGTHLTSDMFCGKGRKGVSACNGDSGGGMFFEIGALCDPLKNTAYTDVAKYLEWIKPYIDERFNINNSTDNIALIELLSPADTTQPNVKPICLPVTAELRTREPSSLSVPTKFGRTIELKSIPVRYLEAAECMRQYTQRQIVLELGNKWICAELVNKQDSLTCRALEAGAPLQETKTFNGTERHFLWGFELHGSACNVHPPPVYIDIEAYLDWILYNMRYNVLETTDSDKITITKELLESEWSKLRQQPGKERLRLFNMDTCGIVSPHYQILR
;
A
#
# COMPACT_ATOMS: atom_id res chain seq x y z
N MET A 1 5.64 -16.89 -28.77
CA MET A 1 6.27 -15.87 -27.89
C MET A 1 7.06 -16.62 -26.83
N HIS A 2 8.25 -16.15 -26.46
CA HIS A 2 9.07 -16.77 -25.42
C HIS A 2 9.27 -15.76 -24.29
N TYR A 3 9.21 -16.23 -23.04
CA TYR A 3 9.54 -15.43 -21.88
C TYR A 3 10.98 -14.89 -21.98
N LYS A 4 11.17 -13.64 -21.56
CA LYS A 4 12.48 -12.96 -21.64
C LYS A 4 12.90 -12.33 -20.32
N CYS A 5 11.99 -11.58 -19.69
CA CYS A 5 12.24 -10.89 -18.44
C CYS A 5 10.94 -10.76 -17.63
N GLY A 6 11.12 -10.51 -16.34
CA GLY A 6 10.06 -10.04 -15.45
C GLY A 6 9.84 -8.53 -15.53
N GLY A 7 8.85 -8.09 -14.77
CA GLY A 7 8.49 -6.69 -14.60
C GLY A 7 7.49 -6.56 -13.46
N SER A 8 7.40 -5.35 -12.90
CA SER A 8 6.46 -5.03 -11.82
C SER A 8 5.43 -4.03 -12.31
N ILE A 9 4.15 -4.31 -12.07
CA ILE A 9 3.06 -3.38 -12.37
C ILE A 9 3.16 -2.23 -11.37
N ILE A 10 3.28 -0.99 -11.82
CA ILE A 10 3.36 0.18 -10.93
C ILE A 10 2.13 1.10 -11.05
N ASP A 11 1.38 0.99 -12.15
CA ASP A 11 0.05 1.59 -12.32
C ASP A 11 -0.77 0.80 -13.37
N GLU A 12 -1.95 1.30 -13.74
CA GLU A 12 -2.84 0.68 -14.72
C GLU A 12 -2.24 0.44 -16.11
N SER A 13 -1.17 1.12 -16.50
CA SER A 13 -0.62 1.05 -17.86
C SER A 13 0.89 1.02 -17.90
N THR A 14 1.57 0.81 -16.76
CA THR A 14 3.01 0.95 -16.66
C THR A 14 3.65 -0.22 -15.93
N ILE A 15 4.67 -0.78 -16.57
CA ILE A 15 5.53 -1.83 -16.02
C ILE A 15 6.91 -1.26 -15.78
N LEU A 16 7.43 -1.43 -14.57
CA LEU A 16 8.83 -1.22 -14.23
C LEU A 16 9.64 -2.50 -14.53
N THR A 17 10.76 -2.37 -15.23
CA THR A 17 11.65 -3.48 -15.56
C THR A 17 13.10 -3.00 -15.65
N ALA A 18 14.02 -3.88 -16.03
CA ALA A 18 15.42 -3.54 -16.25
C ALA A 18 15.65 -3.04 -17.70
N SER A 19 16.57 -2.10 -17.88
CA SER A 19 16.93 -1.58 -19.21
C SER A 19 17.47 -2.68 -20.12
N HIS A 20 18.28 -3.59 -19.60
CA HIS A 20 18.86 -4.67 -20.41
C HIS A 20 17.81 -5.65 -20.99
N CYS A 21 16.60 -5.68 -20.42
CA CYS A 21 15.48 -6.48 -20.94
C CYS A 21 14.89 -5.92 -22.23
N VAL A 22 15.02 -4.61 -22.45
CA VAL A 22 14.40 -3.89 -23.57
C VAL A 22 15.43 -3.19 -24.47
N TYR A 23 16.72 -3.34 -24.18
CA TYR A 23 17.82 -2.69 -24.89
C TYR A 23 18.86 -3.69 -25.41
N THR A 24 19.20 -3.61 -26.69
CA THR A 24 20.17 -4.50 -27.36
C THR A 24 21.39 -3.72 -27.86
N GLN A 25 22.32 -4.39 -28.55
CA GLN A 25 23.43 -3.66 -29.20
C GLN A 25 22.93 -2.69 -30.28
N SER A 26 21.75 -2.95 -30.84
CA SER A 26 21.11 -2.11 -31.86
C SER A 26 20.21 -1.02 -31.26
N GLY A 27 20.26 -0.80 -29.94
CA GLY A 27 19.39 0.13 -29.23
C GLY A 27 18.13 -0.52 -28.64
N VAL A 28 17.14 0.31 -28.33
CA VAL A 28 15.84 -0.09 -27.78
C VAL A 28 15.13 -1.05 -28.76
N ILE A 29 14.57 -2.14 -28.24
CA ILE A 29 13.84 -3.12 -29.03
C ILE A 29 12.54 -2.49 -29.57
N SER A 30 12.17 -2.81 -30.81
CA SER A 30 10.88 -2.39 -31.37
C SER A 30 9.71 -2.84 -30.49
N ILE A 31 8.80 -1.91 -30.16
CA ILE A 31 7.60 -2.18 -29.35
C ILE A 31 6.75 -3.32 -29.91
N SER A 32 6.74 -3.52 -31.23
CA SER A 32 6.02 -4.62 -31.89
C SER A 32 6.56 -6.01 -31.57
N ARG A 33 7.76 -6.11 -31.01
CA ARG A 33 8.41 -7.36 -30.61
C ARG A 33 8.24 -7.68 -29.12
N VAL A 34 7.57 -6.80 -28.37
CA VAL A 34 7.37 -6.92 -26.94
C VAL A 34 5.88 -7.02 -26.63
N SER A 35 5.51 -8.00 -25.82
CA SER A 35 4.21 -8.10 -25.18
C SER A 35 4.41 -8.24 -23.68
N VAL A 36 3.45 -7.76 -22.91
CA VAL A 36 3.44 -7.89 -21.45
C VAL A 36 2.26 -8.77 -21.07
N ASP A 37 2.53 -9.84 -20.35
CA ASP A 37 1.52 -10.76 -19.83
C ASP A 37 1.48 -10.62 -18.31
N VAL A 38 0.36 -10.15 -17.75
CA VAL A 38 0.14 -10.01 -16.31
C VAL A 38 -0.80 -11.09 -15.79
N GLY A 39 -0.73 -11.39 -14.48
CA GLY A 39 -1.55 -12.45 -13.89
C GLY A 39 -1.21 -13.84 -14.43
N ARG A 40 0.08 -14.14 -14.63
CA ARG A 40 0.53 -15.43 -15.15
C ARG A 40 1.31 -16.18 -14.08
N ILE A 41 0.91 -17.44 -13.82
CA ILE A 41 1.59 -18.35 -12.89
C ILE A 41 2.24 -19.55 -13.57
N HIS A 42 1.86 -19.86 -14.82
CA HIS A 42 2.46 -20.88 -15.67
C HIS A 42 2.83 -20.26 -17.03
N LEU A 43 4.00 -20.56 -17.57
CA LEU A 43 4.45 -20.01 -18.86
C LEU A 43 3.78 -20.70 -20.05
N ASN A 44 3.51 -21.99 -19.93
CA ASN A 44 2.96 -22.83 -20.99
C ASN A 44 1.43 -22.89 -21.01
N GLU A 45 0.76 -22.34 -19.97
CA GLU A 45 -0.69 -22.35 -19.82
C GLU A 45 -1.23 -20.95 -19.53
N SER A 46 -2.31 -20.57 -20.21
CA SER A 46 -3.06 -19.36 -19.91
C SER A 46 -4.12 -19.64 -18.85
N SER A 47 -4.22 -18.77 -17.85
CA SER A 47 -5.29 -18.81 -16.86
C SER A 47 -6.38 -17.78 -17.18
N GLU A 48 -7.54 -17.89 -16.53
CA GLU A 48 -8.67 -16.94 -16.69
C GLU A 48 -8.33 -15.50 -16.29
N TYR A 49 -7.30 -15.31 -15.46
CA TYR A 49 -6.84 -14.01 -14.95
C TYR A 49 -5.61 -13.49 -15.69
N THR A 50 -5.10 -14.20 -16.68
CA THR A 50 -3.98 -13.75 -17.52
C THR A 50 -4.44 -12.69 -18.51
N GLN A 51 -3.78 -11.54 -18.52
CA GLN A 51 -4.07 -10.44 -19.45
C GLN A 51 -2.82 -10.13 -20.28
N MET A 52 -2.96 -10.13 -21.62
CA MET A 52 -1.89 -9.78 -22.55
C MET A 52 -2.08 -8.34 -23.04
N HIS A 53 -1.04 -7.53 -22.91
CA HIS A 53 -1.01 -6.14 -23.35
C HIS A 53 0.10 -5.91 -24.37
N ARG A 54 -0.22 -5.13 -25.41
CA ARG A 54 0.79 -4.62 -26.35
C ARG A 54 1.49 -3.42 -25.73
N VAL A 55 2.71 -3.17 -26.18
CA VAL A 55 3.51 -2.03 -25.75
C VAL A 55 3.22 -0.82 -26.63
N ARG A 56 2.96 0.32 -25.98
CA ARG A 56 2.83 1.65 -26.59
C ARG A 56 4.19 2.35 -26.67
N GLU A 57 4.98 2.27 -25.61
CA GLU A 57 6.25 2.99 -25.50
C GLU A 57 7.21 2.25 -24.56
N ILE A 58 8.51 2.35 -24.84
CA ILE A 58 9.58 1.84 -23.98
C ILE A 58 10.47 3.04 -23.62
N ILE A 59 10.63 3.29 -22.33
CA ILE A 59 11.37 4.42 -21.78
C ILE A 59 12.56 3.86 -21.01
N VAL A 60 13.75 3.92 -21.61
CA VAL A 60 15.00 3.49 -20.98
C VAL A 60 15.62 4.67 -20.25
N HIS A 61 16.17 4.44 -19.05
CA HIS A 61 16.85 5.51 -18.32
C HIS A 61 17.97 6.13 -19.18
N PRO A 62 18.04 7.46 -19.31
CA PRO A 62 18.96 8.12 -20.25
C PRO A 62 20.44 7.88 -19.92
N GLY A 63 20.74 7.62 -18.65
CA GLY A 63 22.07 7.25 -18.17
C GLY A 63 22.43 5.76 -18.34
N PHE A 64 21.55 4.92 -18.90
CA PHE A 64 21.86 3.50 -19.14
C PHE A 64 22.78 3.33 -20.35
N SER A 65 23.73 2.41 -20.22
CA SER A 65 24.59 1.98 -21.32
C SER A 65 24.79 0.48 -21.23
N LYS A 66 24.68 -0.25 -22.35
CA LYS A 66 24.79 -1.72 -22.38
C LYS A 66 26.15 -2.26 -21.88
N ASN A 67 27.19 -1.44 -21.86
CA ASN A 67 28.52 -1.82 -21.35
C ASN A 67 28.65 -1.58 -19.83
N SER A 68 27.58 -1.13 -19.19
CA SER A 68 27.49 -0.82 -17.78
C SER A 68 26.25 -1.47 -17.19
N ILE A 69 26.29 -1.81 -15.91
CA ILE A 69 25.09 -2.23 -15.16
C ILE A 69 24.42 -1.04 -14.45
N VAL A 70 24.99 0.16 -14.57
CA VAL A 70 24.47 1.39 -13.96
C VAL A 70 23.22 1.86 -14.68
N ASN A 71 22.25 2.38 -13.91
CA ASN A 71 20.95 2.85 -14.41
C ASN A 71 20.16 1.77 -15.17
N ASP A 72 20.28 0.51 -14.75
CA ASP A 72 19.58 -0.62 -15.37
C ASP A 72 18.10 -0.66 -14.93
N ILE A 73 17.35 0.34 -15.38
CA ILE A 73 15.93 0.57 -15.07
C ILE A 73 15.21 1.18 -16.27
N ALA A 74 14.05 0.62 -16.61
CA ALA A 74 13.22 1.05 -17.72
C ALA A 74 11.74 0.95 -17.39
N LEU A 75 10.92 1.76 -18.07
CA LEU A 75 9.48 1.70 -18.02
C LEU A 75 8.93 1.20 -19.36
N ILE A 76 7.90 0.37 -19.30
CA ILE A 76 7.11 -0.04 -20.45
C ILE A 76 5.70 0.52 -20.28
N LYS A 77 5.28 1.37 -21.21
CA LYS A 77 3.90 1.86 -21.31
C LYS A 77 3.07 0.94 -22.17
N LEU A 78 1.92 0.54 -21.66
CA LEU A 78 0.98 -0.36 -22.33
C LEU A 78 0.03 0.41 -23.24
N SER A 79 -0.46 -0.25 -24.30
CA SER A 79 -1.44 0.34 -25.22
C SER A 79 -2.87 0.35 -24.65
N SER A 80 -3.12 -0.41 -23.59
CA SER A 80 -4.41 -0.54 -22.92
C SER A 80 -4.20 -0.75 -21.43
N ASN A 81 -5.13 -0.25 -20.60
CA ASN A 81 -5.08 -0.40 -19.16
C ASN A 81 -5.27 -1.86 -18.74
N ILE A 82 -4.52 -2.26 -17.73
CA ILE A 82 -4.65 -3.52 -17.00
C ILE A 82 -5.94 -3.48 -16.18
N THR A 83 -6.72 -4.55 -16.24
CA THR A 83 -7.89 -4.71 -15.39
C THR A 83 -7.45 -5.26 -14.04
N MET A 84 -7.40 -4.40 -13.03
CA MET A 84 -7.00 -4.79 -11.67
C MET A 84 -8.02 -5.72 -11.04
N ASN A 85 -7.54 -6.74 -10.34
CA ASN A 85 -8.37 -7.71 -9.64
C ASN A 85 -7.53 -8.39 -8.54
N LYS A 86 -8.09 -9.39 -7.84
CA LYS A 86 -7.40 -10.09 -6.74
C LYS A 86 -6.10 -10.84 -7.16
N TYR A 87 -5.85 -11.05 -8.44
CA TYR A 87 -4.65 -11.69 -9.00
C TYR A 87 -3.69 -10.71 -9.69
N VAL A 88 -4.17 -9.51 -10.03
CA VAL A 88 -3.42 -8.52 -10.81
C VAL A 88 -3.56 -7.17 -10.11
N GLN A 89 -2.51 -6.75 -9.43
CA GLN A 89 -2.45 -5.52 -8.65
C GLN A 89 -1.10 -4.83 -8.85
N PRO A 90 -1.03 -3.49 -8.73
CA PRO A 90 0.24 -2.78 -8.74
C PRO A 90 1.01 -3.02 -7.43
N VAL A 91 2.33 -2.93 -7.52
CA VAL A 91 3.21 -2.86 -6.34
C VAL A 91 3.35 -1.40 -5.89
N CYS A 92 3.52 -1.20 -4.58
CA CYS A 92 3.96 0.09 -4.04
C CYS A 92 5.43 0.35 -4.40
N LEU A 93 5.74 1.59 -4.77
CA LEU A 93 7.12 2.04 -4.87
C LEU A 93 7.63 2.46 -3.48
N TRP A 94 8.91 2.25 -3.21
CA TRP A 94 9.51 2.62 -1.94
C TRP A 94 9.66 4.13 -1.86
N THR A 95 8.79 4.81 -1.11
CA THR A 95 8.72 6.27 -1.01
C THR A 95 9.41 6.84 0.22
N MET A 96 9.80 5.94 1.12
CA MET A 96 10.50 6.27 2.36
C MET A 96 11.93 6.73 2.05
N ASP A 97 12.68 7.06 3.09
CA ASP A 97 14.09 7.45 2.94
C ASP A 97 14.87 6.44 2.08
N SER A 98 15.60 6.98 1.11
CA SER A 98 16.47 6.24 0.17
C SER A 98 17.77 5.78 0.82
N ASN A 99 17.95 6.00 2.12
CA ASN A 99 19.07 5.47 2.86
C ASN A 99 19.00 3.94 2.90
N GLN A 100 19.89 3.30 2.15
CA GLN A 100 19.98 1.85 2.02
C GLN A 100 20.18 1.14 3.37
N GLU A 101 20.76 1.80 4.38
CA GLU A 101 20.89 1.26 5.74
C GLU A 101 19.54 0.86 6.35
N LEU A 102 18.44 1.44 5.88
CA LEU A 102 17.09 1.06 6.33
C LEU A 102 16.65 -0.32 5.86
N ILE A 103 17.28 -0.86 4.82
CA ILE A 103 16.98 -2.19 4.27
C ILE A 103 18.10 -3.20 4.52
N VAL A 104 19.31 -2.77 4.88
CA VAL A 104 20.42 -3.69 5.24
C VAL A 104 19.99 -4.65 6.35
N GLY A 105 20.27 -5.94 6.16
CA GLY A 105 19.86 -7.02 7.05
C GLY A 105 18.40 -7.45 6.92
N LYS A 106 17.53 -6.70 6.22
CA LYS A 106 16.15 -7.10 5.97
C LYS A 106 16.06 -8.11 4.84
N ASN A 107 15.04 -8.95 4.88
CA ASN A 107 14.73 -9.83 3.77
C ASN A 107 13.75 -9.16 2.81
N GLY A 108 14.02 -9.28 1.53
CA GLY A 108 13.03 -9.09 0.48
C GLY A 108 12.71 -10.40 -0.24
N THR A 109 11.57 -10.43 -0.89
CA THR A 109 11.09 -11.52 -1.71
C THR A 109 11.33 -11.19 -3.18
N ILE A 110 12.00 -12.09 -3.90
CA ILE A 110 12.06 -12.06 -5.37
C ILE A 110 11.07 -13.06 -5.93
N VAL A 111 10.50 -12.74 -7.10
CA VAL A 111 9.50 -13.57 -7.76
C VAL A 111 9.84 -13.66 -9.24
N GLY A 112 9.83 -14.87 -9.80
CA GLY A 112 10.20 -15.08 -11.20
C GLY A 112 10.08 -16.52 -11.67
N PHE A 113 10.32 -16.71 -12.96
CA PHE A 113 10.34 -18.01 -13.62
C PHE A 113 11.77 -18.53 -13.81
N GLY A 114 12.73 -17.96 -13.08
CA GLY A 114 14.17 -18.11 -13.26
C GLY A 114 14.65 -19.54 -13.55
N TYR A 115 15.76 -19.59 -14.28
CA TYR A 115 16.44 -20.84 -14.61
C TYR A 115 16.97 -21.52 -13.33
N ASN A 116 16.81 -22.84 -13.26
CA ASN A 116 17.44 -23.62 -12.20
C ASN A 116 18.94 -23.84 -12.48
N GLU A 117 19.63 -24.58 -11.59
CA GLU A 117 21.06 -24.91 -11.72
C GLU A 117 21.40 -25.73 -12.98
N GLN A 118 20.41 -26.23 -13.72
CA GLN A 118 20.55 -26.97 -14.96
C GLN A 118 20.18 -26.14 -16.21
N ASP A 119 20.06 -24.81 -16.07
CA ASP A 119 19.62 -23.89 -17.13
C ASP A 119 18.25 -24.27 -17.73
N ILE A 120 17.36 -24.82 -16.89
CA ILE A 120 15.96 -25.10 -17.25
C ILE A 120 15.05 -24.01 -16.69
N LEU A 121 14.33 -23.33 -17.58
CA LEU A 121 13.35 -22.31 -17.22
C LEU A 121 12.19 -22.96 -16.46
N SER A 122 11.79 -22.37 -15.34
CA SER A 122 10.65 -22.87 -14.57
C SER A 122 9.36 -22.53 -15.31
N ASP A 123 8.50 -23.52 -15.59
CA ASP A 123 7.17 -23.23 -16.12
C ASP A 123 6.30 -22.54 -15.08
N GLN A 124 6.40 -22.96 -13.82
CA GLN A 124 5.67 -22.39 -12.70
C GLN A 124 6.43 -21.22 -12.06
N LEU A 125 5.70 -20.17 -11.70
CA LEU A 125 6.22 -19.01 -10.99
C LEU A 125 6.73 -19.42 -9.60
N LYS A 126 7.92 -18.94 -9.24
CA LYS A 126 8.57 -19.22 -7.96
C LYS A 126 8.85 -17.93 -7.21
N GLN A 127 9.01 -18.08 -5.90
CA GLN A 127 9.44 -16.99 -5.02
C GLN A 127 10.61 -17.44 -4.14
N ALA A 128 11.46 -16.50 -3.76
CA ALA A 128 12.60 -16.74 -2.89
C ALA A 128 12.86 -15.56 -1.96
N LEU A 129 13.33 -15.84 -0.75
CA LEU A 129 13.75 -14.83 0.22
C LEU A 129 15.24 -14.54 0.09
N ILE A 130 15.56 -13.26 0.00
CA ILE A 130 16.90 -12.71 -0.19
C ILE A 130 17.15 -11.67 0.90
N GLY A 131 18.20 -11.84 1.71
CA GLY A 131 18.61 -10.87 2.73
C GLY A 131 19.48 -9.77 2.14
N VAL A 132 19.20 -8.50 2.41
CA VAL A 132 20.02 -7.38 1.95
C VAL A 132 21.33 -7.35 2.73
N GLU A 133 22.43 -7.22 2.01
CA GLU A 133 23.79 -7.13 2.55
C GLU A 133 24.32 -5.71 2.45
N ASP A 134 25.22 -5.35 3.36
CA ASP A 134 25.92 -4.08 3.26
C ASP A 134 26.89 -4.06 2.07
N THR A 135 27.11 -2.87 1.54
CA THR A 135 27.91 -2.65 0.33
C THR A 135 29.34 -3.17 0.46
N PHE A 136 29.97 -3.03 1.63
CA PHE A 136 31.35 -3.46 1.82
C PHE A 136 31.48 -4.98 1.88
N SER A 137 30.56 -5.65 2.58
CA SER A 137 30.47 -7.11 2.59
C SER A 137 30.20 -7.66 1.19
N CYS A 138 29.37 -6.97 0.40
CA CYS A 138 29.14 -7.33 -1.00
C CYS A 138 30.42 -7.23 -1.85
N ILE A 139 31.11 -6.09 -1.80
CA ILE A 139 32.38 -5.90 -2.53
C ILE A 139 33.44 -6.91 -2.08
N ALA A 140 33.51 -7.21 -0.79
CA ALA A 140 34.45 -8.18 -0.25
C ALA A 140 34.18 -9.61 -0.75
N SER A 141 32.93 -9.95 -1.05
CA SER A 141 32.55 -11.29 -1.52
C SER A 141 33.09 -11.63 -2.91
N ASP A 142 33.15 -10.65 -3.82
CA ASP A 142 33.78 -10.76 -5.12
C ASP A 142 34.24 -9.37 -5.59
N ARG A 143 35.50 -9.05 -5.30
CA ARG A 143 36.08 -7.75 -5.65
C ARG A 143 36.22 -7.55 -7.15
N GLY A 144 36.35 -8.62 -7.93
CA GLY A 144 36.50 -8.54 -9.38
C GLY A 144 35.22 -8.07 -10.05
N VAL A 145 34.08 -8.60 -9.57
CA VAL A 145 32.74 -8.27 -10.08
C VAL A 145 32.17 -7.02 -9.40
N PHE A 146 32.05 -7.03 -8.08
CA PHE A 146 31.34 -5.96 -7.36
C PHE A 146 32.21 -4.72 -7.12
N GLY A 147 33.54 -4.88 -7.00
CA GLY A 147 34.44 -3.76 -6.75
C GLY A 147 34.54 -2.76 -7.91
N THR A 148 34.20 -3.16 -9.13
CA THR A 148 34.27 -2.33 -10.33
C THR A 148 32.91 -1.86 -10.83
N HIS A 149 31.82 -2.54 -10.42
CA HIS A 149 30.50 -2.35 -11.02
C HIS A 149 29.40 -1.93 -10.02
N LEU A 150 29.57 -2.17 -8.71
CA LEU A 150 28.58 -1.78 -7.71
C LEU A 150 28.64 -0.26 -7.48
N THR A 151 27.47 0.40 -7.46
CA THR A 151 27.34 1.85 -7.28
C THR A 151 26.36 2.18 -6.14
N SER A 152 26.25 3.45 -5.75
CA SER A 152 25.30 3.91 -4.73
C SER A 152 23.83 3.79 -5.14
N ASP A 153 23.56 3.52 -6.42
CA ASP A 153 22.22 3.32 -6.96
C ASP A 153 21.83 1.83 -7.00
N MET A 154 22.60 0.99 -6.29
CA MET A 154 22.42 -0.45 -6.21
C MET A 154 22.60 -0.92 -4.78
N PHE A 155 21.89 -1.98 -4.42
CA PHE A 155 22.13 -2.72 -3.19
C PHE A 155 22.37 -4.20 -3.50
N CYS A 156 23.04 -4.90 -2.59
CA CYS A 156 23.24 -6.34 -2.72
C CYS A 156 22.25 -7.11 -1.86
N GLY A 157 21.81 -8.25 -2.37
CA GLY A 157 21.01 -9.22 -1.63
C GLY A 157 21.61 -10.60 -1.73
N LYS A 158 21.35 -11.43 -0.72
CA LYS A 158 21.96 -12.73 -0.51
C LYS A 158 20.91 -13.78 -0.19
N GLY A 159 20.83 -14.83 -1.01
CA GLY A 159 19.82 -15.91 -0.88
C GLY A 159 20.35 -17.15 -0.16
N ARG A 160 19.48 -18.08 0.30
CA ARG A 160 19.88 -19.34 1.00
C ARG A 160 20.77 -20.20 0.11
N LYS A 161 21.50 -21.16 0.69
CA LYS A 161 22.28 -22.11 -0.10
C LYS A 161 21.34 -22.80 -1.11
N GLY A 162 21.66 -22.69 -2.41
CA GLY A 162 20.81 -23.18 -3.51
C GLY A 162 19.68 -22.22 -3.94
N VAL A 163 19.67 -20.99 -3.41
CA VAL A 163 18.69 -19.94 -3.72
C VAL A 163 19.46 -18.67 -4.08
N SER A 164 19.34 -18.24 -5.33
CA SER A 164 19.88 -16.97 -5.83
C SER A 164 18.94 -16.42 -6.90
N ALA A 165 19.02 -15.12 -7.18
CA ALA A 165 18.49 -14.62 -8.43
C ALA A 165 19.31 -15.22 -9.58
N CYS A 166 18.63 -15.71 -10.60
CA CYS A 166 19.26 -16.35 -11.75
C CYS A 166 18.81 -15.66 -13.04
N ASN A 167 19.35 -16.15 -14.16
CA ASN A 167 18.80 -15.81 -15.47
C ASN A 167 17.27 -16.04 -15.45
N GLY A 168 16.51 -15.19 -16.13
CA GLY A 168 15.05 -15.29 -16.16
C GLY A 168 14.32 -14.56 -15.02
N ASP A 169 15.01 -14.14 -13.95
CA ASP A 169 14.42 -13.22 -12.95
C ASP A 169 14.69 -11.75 -13.30
N SER A 170 15.54 -11.49 -14.30
CA SER A 170 15.89 -10.16 -14.82
C SER A 170 14.67 -9.26 -15.03
N GLY A 171 14.74 -8.03 -14.49
CA GLY A 171 13.66 -7.05 -14.58
C GLY A 171 12.49 -7.31 -13.62
N GLY A 172 12.45 -8.46 -12.94
CA GLY A 172 11.56 -8.70 -11.79
C GLY A 172 11.96 -7.85 -10.58
N GLY A 173 10.98 -7.53 -9.74
CA GLY A 173 11.19 -6.73 -8.53
C GLY A 173 11.69 -7.57 -7.35
N MET A 174 12.33 -6.89 -6.39
CA MET A 174 12.52 -7.39 -5.02
C MET A 174 11.56 -6.61 -4.12
N PHE A 175 10.73 -7.34 -3.38
CA PHE A 175 9.61 -6.79 -2.62
C PHE A 175 9.88 -6.93 -1.12
N PHE A 176 9.63 -5.89 -0.34
CA PHE A 176 9.80 -5.94 1.11
C PHE A 176 8.45 -5.88 1.80
N GLU A 177 8.13 -6.91 2.58
CA GLU A 177 7.08 -6.78 3.59
C GLU A 177 7.66 -6.01 4.77
N ILE A 178 6.94 -5.00 5.26
CA ILE A 178 7.34 -4.25 6.46
C ILE A 178 7.03 -5.13 7.69
N GLY A 179 7.84 -6.18 7.91
CA GLY A 179 7.69 -7.13 9.00
C GLY A 179 8.50 -8.44 8.87
N ALA A 180 9.64 -8.50 9.58
CA ALA A 180 10.47 -9.67 9.97
C ALA A 180 11.49 -10.32 8.98
N LEU A 181 12.64 -10.70 9.57
CA LEU A 181 13.95 -11.11 8.99
C LEU A 181 14.21 -12.65 9.06
N CYS A 182 15.12 -13.17 8.20
CA CYS A 182 16.12 -14.22 8.49
C CYS A 182 17.13 -14.52 7.33
N ASP A 183 18.44 -14.46 7.65
CA ASP A 183 19.73 -14.60 6.93
C ASP A 183 19.93 -15.70 5.87
N PRO A 184 20.65 -15.39 4.76
CA PRO A 184 21.43 -16.42 4.04
C PRO A 184 22.71 -16.06 3.21
N LEU A 185 23.16 -16.92 2.25
CA LEU A 185 24.50 -16.98 1.58
C LEU A 185 24.54 -17.01 0.02
N LYS A 186 25.26 -16.03 -0.60
CA LYS A 186 25.61 -15.71 -2.02
C LYS A 186 24.96 -14.42 -2.54
N ASN A 187 25.78 -13.45 -2.95
CA ASN A 187 25.37 -12.07 -3.23
C ASN A 187 24.92 -11.85 -4.69
N THR A 188 23.92 -11.01 -4.89
CA THR A 188 23.36 -10.52 -6.16
C THR A 188 23.14 -9.01 -6.03
N ALA A 189 23.49 -8.21 -7.04
CA ALA A 189 23.19 -6.78 -7.04
C ALA A 189 21.80 -6.49 -7.66
N TYR A 190 21.09 -5.52 -7.08
CA TYR A 190 19.79 -5.03 -7.52
C TYR A 190 19.85 -3.52 -7.73
N THR A 191 19.11 -3.00 -8.72
CA THR A 191 18.91 -1.55 -8.87
C THR A 191 18.04 -1.03 -7.72
N ASP A 192 18.51 0.00 -7.01
CA ASP A 192 17.75 0.62 -5.92
C ASP A 192 16.68 1.57 -6.49
N VAL A 193 15.46 1.05 -6.66
CA VAL A 193 14.31 1.81 -7.21
C VAL A 193 14.03 3.10 -6.42
N ALA A 194 14.34 3.15 -5.11
CA ALA A 194 14.14 4.34 -4.29
C ALA A 194 15.00 5.53 -4.77
N LYS A 195 16.15 5.27 -5.41
CA LYS A 195 17.02 6.30 -5.99
C LYS A 195 16.48 6.91 -7.28
N TYR A 196 15.55 6.22 -7.95
CA TYR A 196 15.02 6.61 -9.26
C TYR A 196 13.63 7.23 -9.18
N LEU A 197 13.06 7.44 -7.99
CA LEU A 197 11.69 7.98 -7.85
C LEU A 197 11.49 9.29 -8.61
N GLU A 198 12.45 10.22 -8.56
CA GLU A 198 12.37 11.49 -9.30
C GLU A 198 12.34 11.30 -10.81
N TRP A 199 13.01 10.26 -11.32
CA TRP A 199 12.96 9.91 -12.74
C TRP A 199 11.66 9.18 -13.12
N ILE A 200 11.12 8.33 -12.24
CA ILE A 200 9.90 7.55 -12.50
C ILE A 200 8.65 8.44 -12.44
N LYS A 201 8.59 9.38 -11.48
CA LYS A 201 7.41 10.21 -11.15
C LYS A 201 6.72 10.85 -12.36
N PRO A 202 7.43 11.52 -13.30
CA PRO A 202 6.78 12.21 -14.43
C PRO A 202 6.03 11.27 -15.38
N TYR A 203 6.30 9.96 -15.28
CA TYR A 203 5.68 8.97 -16.14
C TYR A 203 4.48 8.29 -15.48
N ILE A 204 4.33 8.26 -14.16
CA ILE A 204 3.20 7.57 -13.51
C ILE A 204 1.92 8.42 -13.64
N ASP A 205 0.77 7.76 -13.82
CA ASP A 205 -0.55 8.43 -13.77
C ASP A 205 -0.73 9.16 -12.43
N GLU A 206 -1.21 10.41 -12.47
CA GLU A 206 -1.37 11.26 -11.27
C GLU A 206 -2.15 10.59 -10.13
N ARG A 207 -3.09 9.69 -10.45
CA ARG A 207 -3.87 8.92 -9.46
C ARG A 207 -3.05 7.92 -8.65
N PHE A 208 -1.93 7.44 -9.22
CA PHE A 208 -0.98 6.52 -8.62
C PHE A 208 0.34 7.22 -8.25
N ASN A 209 0.36 8.56 -8.34
CA ASN A 209 1.55 9.34 -8.05
C ASN A 209 1.96 9.13 -6.59
N ILE A 210 3.23 8.76 -6.44
CA ILE A 210 3.94 8.39 -5.22
C ILE A 210 3.90 9.51 -4.16
N ASN A 211 3.77 10.76 -4.60
CA ASN A 211 3.61 11.93 -3.73
C ASN A 211 2.17 12.16 -3.24
N ASN A 212 1.19 11.44 -3.78
CA ASN A 212 -0.22 11.55 -3.41
C ASN A 212 -0.65 10.41 -2.45
N SER A 213 0.28 9.91 -1.62
CA SER A 213 -0.05 9.02 -0.51
C SER A 213 -0.89 9.70 0.57
N THR A 214 -1.14 11.02 0.46
CA THR A 214 -2.04 11.79 1.32
C THR A 214 -3.42 11.17 1.43
N ASP A 215 -3.89 10.52 0.37
CA ASP A 215 -5.24 9.96 0.23
C ASP A 215 -5.21 8.42 0.17
N ASN A 216 -4.94 7.77 1.31
CA ASN A 216 -4.89 6.31 1.43
C ASN A 216 -6.21 5.71 2.00
N ILE A 217 -7.34 6.12 1.43
CA ILE A 217 -8.69 5.67 1.81
C ILE A 217 -9.46 5.18 0.59
N ALA A 218 -10.27 4.13 0.77
CA ALA A 218 -11.19 3.63 -0.24
C ALA A 218 -12.59 3.38 0.35
N LEU A 219 -13.61 3.55 -0.47
CA LEU A 219 -14.98 3.14 -0.17
C LEU A 219 -15.34 1.94 -1.04
N ILE A 220 -15.82 0.89 -0.39
CA ILE A 220 -16.18 -0.36 -1.05
C ILE A 220 -17.68 -0.61 -0.81
N GLU A 221 -18.45 -0.63 -1.88
CA GLU A 221 -19.85 -1.06 -1.82
C GLU A 221 -19.90 -2.59 -1.85
N LEU A 222 -20.59 -3.19 -0.86
CA LEU A 222 -20.78 -4.64 -0.82
C LEU A 222 -21.85 -5.06 -1.83
N LEU A 223 -21.60 -6.16 -2.55
CA LEU A 223 -22.56 -6.73 -3.51
C LEU A 223 -23.91 -7.08 -2.84
N SER A 224 -23.87 -7.49 -1.58
CA SER A 224 -25.04 -7.75 -0.75
C SER A 224 -24.87 -7.02 0.60
N PRO A 225 -25.95 -6.49 1.21
CA PRO A 225 -25.87 -5.86 2.52
C PRO A 225 -25.26 -6.79 3.57
N ALA A 226 -24.41 -6.24 4.45
CA ALA A 226 -23.85 -6.99 5.57
C ALA A 226 -24.98 -7.43 6.53
N ASP A 227 -24.91 -8.68 7.01
CA ASP A 227 -25.84 -9.20 8.01
C ASP A 227 -25.53 -8.64 9.41
N THR A 228 -26.10 -7.47 9.71
CA THR A 228 -25.91 -6.80 11.01
C THR A 228 -26.67 -7.48 12.16
N THR A 229 -27.37 -8.59 11.92
CA THR A 229 -27.99 -9.37 13.01
C THR A 229 -26.95 -10.19 13.77
N GLN A 230 -25.82 -10.53 13.12
CA GLN A 230 -24.72 -11.23 13.76
C GLN A 230 -24.15 -10.47 14.97
N PRO A 231 -23.73 -11.16 16.03
CA PRO A 231 -23.27 -10.52 17.27
C PRO A 231 -22.02 -9.65 17.06
N ASN A 232 -21.13 -10.06 16.15
CA ASN A 232 -19.85 -9.41 15.89
C ASN A 232 -19.85 -8.51 14.64
N VAL A 233 -21.01 -8.31 14.00
CA VAL A 233 -21.13 -7.47 12.79
C VAL A 233 -22.08 -6.32 13.11
N LYS A 234 -21.51 -5.17 13.49
CA LYS A 234 -22.27 -3.95 13.81
C LYS A 234 -21.65 -2.75 13.10
N PRO A 235 -22.47 -1.80 12.59
CA PRO A 235 -21.96 -0.57 12.01
C PRO A 235 -21.38 0.34 13.10
N ILE A 236 -20.23 0.95 12.85
CA ILE A 236 -19.68 2.05 13.66
C ILE A 236 -20.39 3.36 13.33
N CYS A 237 -20.38 4.39 14.20
CA CYS A 237 -20.91 5.71 13.86
C CYS A 237 -19.86 6.59 13.14
N LEU A 238 -20.31 7.55 12.32
CA LEU A 238 -19.46 8.63 11.79
C LEU A 238 -19.81 9.99 12.41
N PRO A 239 -18.84 10.89 12.64
CA PRO A 239 -19.07 12.21 13.24
C PRO A 239 -19.66 13.21 12.23
N VAL A 240 -20.88 12.96 11.75
CA VAL A 240 -21.49 13.71 10.64
C VAL A 240 -21.94 15.13 10.99
N THR A 241 -22.12 15.46 12.28
CA THR A 241 -22.54 16.80 12.72
C THR A 241 -21.39 17.59 13.34
N ALA A 242 -21.47 18.92 13.33
CA ALA A 242 -20.44 19.79 13.88
C ALA A 242 -20.21 19.57 15.39
N GLU A 243 -21.25 19.19 16.13
CA GLU A 243 -21.17 18.87 17.56
C GLU A 243 -20.38 17.58 17.83
N LEU A 244 -20.36 16.66 16.85
CA LEU A 244 -19.62 15.40 16.94
C LEU A 244 -18.15 15.57 16.50
N ARG A 245 -17.86 16.57 15.66
CA ARG A 245 -16.52 16.96 15.18
C ARG A 245 -15.82 17.87 16.20
N THR A 246 -15.40 17.31 17.32
CA THR A 246 -14.65 18.03 18.35
C THR A 246 -13.17 18.09 18.00
N ARG A 247 -12.52 19.25 18.08
CA ARG A 247 -11.08 19.40 17.75
C ARG A 247 -10.11 18.54 18.57
N GLU A 248 -10.50 18.17 19.80
CA GLU A 248 -9.69 17.33 20.69
C GLU A 248 -10.56 16.17 21.21
N PRO A 249 -10.41 14.96 20.66
CA PRO A 249 -11.17 13.81 21.12
C PRO A 249 -10.62 13.33 22.47
N SER A 250 -11.50 13.14 23.45
CA SER A 250 -11.11 12.88 24.84
C SER A 250 -11.09 11.38 25.22
N SER A 251 -11.74 10.54 24.42
CA SER A 251 -11.98 9.13 24.76
C SER A 251 -11.65 8.21 23.58
N LEU A 252 -10.45 8.41 23.02
CA LEU A 252 -9.94 7.59 21.92
C LEU A 252 -9.47 6.22 22.42
N SER A 253 -9.70 5.21 21.60
CA SER A 253 -9.17 3.87 21.79
C SER A 253 -8.94 3.17 20.46
N VAL A 254 -8.08 2.16 20.50
CA VAL A 254 -7.81 1.27 19.36
C VAL A 254 -8.09 -0.17 19.76
N PRO A 255 -8.77 -0.97 18.91
CA PRO A 255 -8.96 -2.38 19.15
C PRO A 255 -7.67 -3.15 18.87
N THR A 256 -7.35 -4.10 19.74
CA THR A 256 -6.10 -4.86 19.71
C THR A 256 -6.37 -6.31 20.10
N LYS A 257 -5.51 -7.23 19.70
CA LYS A 257 -5.50 -8.60 20.23
C LYS A 257 -4.76 -8.63 21.55
N PHE A 258 -5.27 -9.37 22.52
CA PHE A 258 -4.64 -9.54 23.82
C PHE A 258 -4.01 -10.93 23.97
N GLY A 259 -2.69 -11.00 24.18
CA GLY A 259 -2.00 -12.27 24.38
C GLY A 259 -1.91 -13.15 23.11
N ARG A 260 -2.03 -14.48 23.28
CA ARG A 260 -2.05 -15.47 22.17
C ARG A 260 -3.46 -15.90 21.74
N THR A 261 -4.49 -15.38 22.40
CA THR A 261 -5.90 -15.68 22.11
C THR A 261 -6.48 -14.67 21.10
N ILE A 262 -7.65 -14.97 20.53
CA ILE A 262 -8.39 -14.08 19.60
C ILE A 262 -9.22 -13.03 20.39
N GLU A 263 -8.95 -12.85 21.69
CA GLU A 263 -9.69 -11.89 22.51
C GLU A 263 -9.32 -10.46 22.10
N LEU A 264 -10.33 -9.69 21.67
CA LEU A 264 -10.18 -8.29 21.29
C LEU A 264 -10.37 -7.40 22.53
N LYS A 265 -9.44 -6.46 22.73
CA LYS A 265 -9.53 -5.43 23.76
C LYS A 265 -9.27 -4.05 23.16
N SER A 266 -10.05 -3.06 23.60
CA SER A 266 -9.78 -1.66 23.29
C SER A 266 -8.77 -1.10 24.27
N ILE A 267 -7.69 -0.52 23.74
CA ILE A 267 -6.64 0.13 24.53
C ILE A 267 -6.79 1.65 24.38
N PRO A 268 -6.79 2.42 25.49
CA PRO A 268 -6.91 3.85 25.44
C PRO A 268 -5.68 4.52 24.81
N VAL A 269 -5.93 5.45 23.91
CA VAL A 269 -4.90 6.29 23.27
C VAL A 269 -5.25 7.76 23.48
N ARG A 270 -4.25 8.63 23.43
CA ARG A 270 -4.44 10.08 23.46
C ARG A 270 -4.06 10.66 22.11
N TYR A 271 -4.83 11.65 21.67
CA TYR A 271 -4.48 12.47 20.52
C TYR A 271 -3.14 13.19 20.75
N LEU A 272 -2.35 13.29 19.69
CA LEU A 272 -1.08 14.01 19.67
C LEU A 272 -1.13 15.05 18.57
N GLU A 273 -0.89 16.32 18.92
CA GLU A 273 -0.86 17.41 17.95
C GLU A 273 0.18 17.15 16.84
N ALA A 274 -0.15 17.55 15.62
CA ALA A 274 0.67 17.32 14.43
C ALA A 274 2.12 17.82 14.62
N ALA A 275 2.32 18.99 15.23
CA ALA A 275 3.66 19.54 15.48
C ALA A 275 4.52 18.64 16.38
N GLU A 276 3.93 18.11 17.46
CA GLU A 276 4.63 17.21 18.38
C GLU A 276 4.86 15.83 17.74
N CYS A 277 3.89 15.32 16.99
CA CYS A 277 4.05 14.08 16.23
C CYS A 277 5.21 14.20 15.23
N MET A 278 5.21 15.25 14.41
CA MET A 278 6.25 15.54 13.43
C MET A 278 7.63 15.69 14.07
N ARG A 279 7.72 16.28 15.26
CA ARG A 279 8.96 16.39 16.01
C ARG A 279 9.56 15.00 16.31
N GLN A 280 8.74 14.04 16.74
CA GLN A 280 9.22 12.68 17.06
C GLN A 280 9.71 11.90 15.83
N TYR A 281 9.05 12.09 14.68
CA TYR A 281 9.48 11.49 13.42
C TYR A 281 10.77 12.14 12.88
N THR A 282 10.86 13.47 12.92
CA THR A 282 12.04 14.22 12.48
C THR A 282 13.29 13.88 13.31
N GLN A 283 13.13 13.63 14.62
CA GLN A 283 14.23 13.17 15.49
C GLN A 283 14.84 11.84 15.06
N ARG A 284 14.12 11.05 14.25
CA ARG A 284 14.58 9.78 13.69
C ARG A 284 14.92 9.87 12.21
N GLN A 285 15.04 11.09 11.68
CA GLN A 285 15.30 11.34 10.26
C GLN A 285 14.21 10.77 9.33
N ILE A 286 12.99 10.55 9.86
CA ILE A 286 11.83 10.15 9.07
C ILE A 286 11.07 11.42 8.70
N VAL A 287 10.99 11.72 7.41
CA VAL A 287 10.17 12.81 6.89
C VAL A 287 8.77 12.26 6.62
N LEU A 288 7.78 12.75 7.37
CA LEU A 288 6.37 12.52 7.03
C LEU A 288 5.79 13.80 6.45
N GLU A 289 5.23 13.73 5.24
CA GLU A 289 4.41 14.83 4.71
C GLU A 289 2.98 14.68 5.25
N LEU A 290 2.81 14.95 6.55
CA LEU A 290 1.49 14.97 7.18
C LEU A 290 0.78 16.26 6.75
N GLY A 291 0.00 16.19 5.68
CA GLY A 291 -1.04 17.19 5.39
C GLY A 291 -2.14 17.21 6.45
N ASN A 292 -3.21 17.97 6.21
CA ASN A 292 -4.37 18.07 7.10
C ASN A 292 -5.31 16.85 7.07
N LYS A 293 -4.82 15.67 6.66
CA LYS A 293 -5.62 14.45 6.44
C LYS A 293 -5.20 13.29 7.34
N TRP A 294 -4.38 13.57 8.36
CA TRP A 294 -3.78 12.57 9.23
C TRP A 294 -3.87 12.98 10.70
N ILE A 295 -3.93 11.98 11.57
CA ILE A 295 -4.02 12.13 13.02
C ILE A 295 -2.95 11.25 13.66
N CYS A 296 -2.26 11.77 14.67
CA CYS A 296 -1.39 10.95 15.52
C CYS A 296 -2.07 10.65 16.84
N ALA A 297 -1.95 9.41 17.31
CA ALA A 297 -2.39 9.03 18.65
C ALA A 297 -1.41 8.06 19.29
N GLU A 298 -1.09 8.28 20.56
CA GLU A 298 -0.17 7.43 21.33
C GLU A 298 -0.86 6.74 22.49
N LEU A 299 -0.31 5.61 22.93
CA LEU A 299 -0.81 4.90 24.11
C LEU A 299 -0.81 5.82 25.34
N VAL A 300 -1.93 5.86 26.07
CA VAL A 300 -2.00 6.61 27.34
C VAL A 300 -1.01 6.03 28.35
N ASN A 301 -0.94 4.71 28.44
CA ASN A 301 0.05 4.00 29.25
C ASN A 301 1.03 3.25 28.33
N LYS A 302 2.29 3.68 28.30
CA LYS A 302 3.34 3.08 27.47
C LYS A 302 3.57 1.59 27.78
N GLN A 303 3.25 1.13 28.99
CA GLN A 303 3.39 -0.27 29.39
C GLN A 303 2.40 -1.19 28.66
N ASP A 304 1.28 -0.66 28.17
CA ASP A 304 0.27 -1.45 27.47
C ASP A 304 0.85 -2.08 26.18
N SER A 305 1.89 -1.46 25.60
CA SER A 305 2.64 -1.97 24.43
C SER A 305 3.18 -3.40 24.61
N LEU A 306 3.45 -3.85 25.84
CA LEU A 306 3.94 -5.20 26.11
C LEU A 306 2.89 -6.28 25.87
N THR A 307 1.62 -5.93 26.05
CA THR A 307 0.47 -6.84 25.92
C THR A 307 -0.40 -6.55 24.70
N CYS A 308 -0.19 -5.38 24.09
CA CYS A 308 -0.86 -4.90 22.90
C CYS A 308 -0.34 -5.65 21.66
N ARG A 309 -1.26 -6.17 20.86
CA ARG A 309 -0.99 -6.68 19.50
C ARG A 309 -1.89 -5.94 18.54
N ALA A 310 -1.28 -5.08 17.72
CA ALA A 310 -2.00 -4.26 16.77
C ALA A 310 -2.74 -5.16 15.78
N LEU A 311 -3.93 -4.71 15.38
CA LEU A 311 -4.58 -5.27 14.20
C LEU A 311 -3.86 -4.76 12.94
N GLU A 312 -4.22 -5.34 11.80
CA GLU A 312 -3.68 -4.91 10.50
C GLU A 312 -4.19 -3.52 10.10
N ALA A 313 -3.65 -2.98 9.00
CA ALA A 313 -4.12 -1.73 8.42
C ALA A 313 -5.66 -1.74 8.21
N GLY A 314 -6.29 -0.58 8.40
CA GLY A 314 -7.74 -0.43 8.41
C GLY A 314 -8.38 -0.59 9.80
N ALA A 315 -7.60 -0.95 10.83
CA ALA A 315 -8.11 -1.00 12.21
C ALA A 315 -8.60 0.38 12.67
N PRO A 316 -9.80 0.47 13.32
CA PRO A 316 -10.41 1.76 13.62
C PRO A 316 -9.74 2.44 14.81
N LEU A 317 -9.42 3.72 14.65
CA LEU A 317 -9.29 4.66 15.77
C LEU A 317 -10.71 5.15 16.11
N GLN A 318 -11.17 4.80 17.30
CA GLN A 318 -12.55 5.00 17.70
C GLN A 318 -12.66 5.86 18.96
N GLU A 319 -13.58 6.81 18.95
CA GLU A 319 -13.94 7.64 20.08
C GLU A 319 -15.24 7.15 20.70
N THR A 320 -15.26 7.01 22.03
CA THR A 320 -16.49 6.70 22.74
C THR A 320 -17.17 7.98 23.21
N LYS A 321 -18.42 8.21 22.77
CA LYS A 321 -19.22 9.40 23.11
C LYS A 321 -20.64 9.00 23.50
N THR A 322 -21.25 9.76 24.42
CA THR A 322 -22.67 9.61 24.73
C THR A 322 -23.52 10.44 23.77
N PHE A 323 -24.45 9.79 23.07
CA PHE A 323 -25.40 10.43 22.17
C PHE A 323 -26.82 9.97 22.52
N ASN A 324 -27.74 10.91 22.79
CA ASN A 324 -29.10 10.64 23.27
C ASN A 324 -29.15 9.66 24.47
N GLY A 325 -28.23 9.82 25.43
CA GLY A 325 -28.15 8.99 26.63
C GLY A 325 -27.59 7.59 26.42
N THR A 326 -27.16 7.23 25.20
CA THR A 326 -26.52 5.95 24.88
C THR A 326 -25.06 6.16 24.54
N GLU A 327 -24.17 5.36 25.13
CA GLU A 327 -22.75 5.35 24.78
C GLU A 327 -22.52 4.69 23.42
N ARG A 328 -21.72 5.33 22.55
CA ARG A 328 -21.48 4.90 21.19
C ARG A 328 -20.04 5.08 20.75
N HIS A 329 -19.57 4.19 19.89
CA HIS A 329 -18.29 4.30 19.20
C HIS A 329 -18.43 5.08 17.88
N PHE A 330 -17.63 6.12 17.73
CA PHE A 330 -17.49 6.93 16.52
C PHE A 330 -16.14 6.66 15.87
N LEU A 331 -16.11 6.45 14.56
CA LEU A 331 -14.89 6.29 13.79
C LEU A 331 -14.25 7.66 13.58
N TRP A 332 -13.05 7.82 14.12
CA TRP A 332 -12.22 9.02 14.01
C TRP A 332 -11.13 8.88 12.97
N GLY A 333 -10.63 7.67 12.82
CA GLY A 333 -9.58 7.34 11.89
C GLY A 333 -9.44 5.85 11.71
N PHE A 334 -8.51 5.45 10.87
CA PHE A 334 -8.07 4.06 10.83
C PHE A 334 -6.57 4.01 10.53
N GLU A 335 -5.97 2.92 10.98
CA GLU A 335 -4.53 2.74 11.00
C GLU A 335 -4.02 2.31 9.61
N LEU A 336 -2.80 2.72 9.24
CA LEU A 336 -2.21 2.46 7.92
C LEU A 336 -1.18 1.31 7.84
N HIS A 337 -0.42 1.05 8.91
CA HIS A 337 0.81 0.26 8.90
C HIS A 337 0.85 -0.87 9.97
N GLY A 338 -0.29 -1.25 10.55
CA GLY A 338 -0.42 -2.18 11.67
C GLY A 338 0.32 -1.72 12.94
N SER A 339 0.50 -0.43 13.16
CA SER A 339 1.43 0.13 14.14
C SER A 339 0.82 0.60 15.45
N ALA A 340 -0.51 0.47 15.66
CA ALA A 340 -1.26 1.05 16.78
C ALA A 340 -0.69 0.81 18.20
N CYS A 341 0.11 -0.23 18.40
CA CYS A 341 0.75 -0.58 19.68
C CYS A 341 2.16 0.00 19.87
N ASN A 342 2.70 0.70 18.87
CA ASN A 342 4.03 1.26 18.93
C ASN A 342 4.08 2.44 19.90
N VAL A 343 5.16 2.50 20.67
CA VAL A 343 5.39 3.60 21.61
C VAL A 343 6.17 4.74 20.95
N HIS A 344 7.12 4.42 20.06
CA HIS A 344 7.91 5.42 19.33
C HIS A 344 8.37 4.87 17.96
N PRO A 345 8.15 5.59 16.84
CA PRO A 345 7.37 6.82 16.77
C PRO A 345 5.88 6.54 17.02
N PRO A 346 5.07 7.56 17.39
CA PRO A 346 3.66 7.39 17.67
C PRO A 346 2.91 6.96 16.39
N PRO A 347 1.93 6.07 16.48
CA PRO A 347 1.14 5.64 15.32
C PRO A 347 0.38 6.80 14.64
N VAL A 348 0.27 6.70 13.32
CA VAL A 348 -0.45 7.65 12.45
C VAL A 348 -1.68 6.97 11.88
N TYR A 349 -2.78 7.72 11.82
CA TYR A 349 -4.09 7.30 11.35
C TYR A 349 -4.57 8.27 10.28
N ILE A 350 -5.43 7.80 9.38
CA ILE A 350 -6.17 8.69 8.48
C ILE A 350 -7.19 9.50 9.28
N ASP A 351 -7.31 10.79 9.00
CA ASP A 351 -8.34 11.65 9.57
C ASP A 351 -9.67 11.47 8.81
N ILE A 352 -10.65 10.80 9.41
CA ILE A 352 -11.97 10.63 8.77
C ILE A 352 -12.68 11.97 8.54
N GLU A 353 -12.43 12.98 9.37
CA GLU A 353 -13.06 14.29 9.20
C GLU A 353 -12.66 14.92 7.86
N ALA A 354 -11.40 14.77 7.46
CA ALA A 354 -10.89 15.28 6.18
C ALA A 354 -11.58 14.67 4.95
N TYR A 355 -12.15 13.46 5.08
CA TYR A 355 -12.82 12.73 4.00
C TYR A 355 -14.33 12.67 4.14
N LEU A 356 -14.89 13.19 5.23
CA LEU A 356 -16.27 12.92 5.58
C LEU A 356 -17.27 13.40 4.51
N ASP A 357 -17.01 14.55 3.90
CA ASP A 357 -17.86 15.06 2.81
C ASP A 357 -17.77 14.17 1.56
N TRP A 358 -16.58 13.67 1.21
CA TRP A 358 -16.38 12.72 0.11
C TRP A 358 -17.03 11.37 0.40
N ILE A 359 -16.93 10.86 1.64
CA ILE A 359 -17.60 9.64 2.08
C ILE A 359 -19.11 9.78 1.92
N LEU A 360 -19.69 10.86 2.48
CA LEU A 360 -21.11 11.10 2.42
C LEU A 360 -21.61 11.36 1.00
N TYR A 361 -20.77 11.90 0.11
CA TYR A 361 -21.10 12.06 -1.31
C TYR A 361 -21.14 10.74 -2.08
N ASN A 362 -20.16 9.86 -1.87
CA ASN A 362 -20.07 8.60 -2.61
C ASN A 362 -20.96 7.49 -2.02
N MET A 363 -21.42 7.64 -0.78
CA MET A 363 -22.45 6.77 -0.21
C MET A 363 -23.89 7.15 -0.66
N ARG A 364 -24.05 8.14 -1.54
CA ARG A 364 -25.34 8.49 -2.16
C ARG A 364 -25.71 7.40 -3.16
N TYR A 365 -26.96 6.95 -3.14
CA TYR A 365 -27.47 5.86 -4.00
C TYR A 365 -27.05 5.99 -5.48
N ASN A 366 -26.81 4.83 -6.10
CA ASN A 366 -26.79 4.56 -7.54
C ASN A 366 -27.93 5.31 -8.28
N VAL A 367 -27.64 6.50 -8.78
CA VAL A 367 -28.21 6.93 -10.06
C VAL A 367 -27.33 6.22 -11.07
N LEU A 368 -27.88 5.22 -11.78
CA LEU A 368 -27.27 4.79 -13.04
C LEU A 368 -26.91 6.07 -13.79
N GLU A 369 -25.62 6.32 -14.02
CA GLU A 369 -25.16 7.39 -14.91
C GLU A 369 -25.85 7.15 -16.26
N THR A 370 -27.02 7.75 -16.45
CA THR A 370 -27.55 7.98 -17.77
C THR A 370 -26.58 8.96 -18.39
N THR A 371 -25.83 8.42 -19.34
CA THR A 371 -24.85 9.04 -20.21
C THR A 371 -25.15 10.52 -20.48
N ASP A 372 -24.09 11.31 -20.43
CA ASP A 372 -23.98 12.77 -20.57
C ASP A 372 -24.23 13.61 -19.31
N SER A 373 -23.14 13.88 -18.58
CA SER A 373 -22.91 15.26 -18.12
C SER A 373 -21.44 15.50 -17.78
N ASP A 374 -20.95 16.64 -18.27
CA ASP A 374 -19.61 17.19 -18.16
C ASP A 374 -18.99 17.16 -16.76
N LYS A 375 -17.65 17.27 -16.73
CA LYS A 375 -16.84 17.51 -15.52
C LYS A 375 -17.31 18.77 -14.78
N ILE A 376 -18.27 18.62 -13.88
CA ILE A 376 -18.68 19.67 -12.95
C ILE A 376 -17.71 19.69 -11.78
N THR A 377 -17.04 20.83 -11.56
CA THR A 377 -16.27 21.06 -10.33
C THR A 377 -17.24 21.21 -9.17
N ILE A 378 -17.32 20.20 -8.32
CA ILE A 378 -18.25 20.15 -7.19
C ILE A 378 -17.73 21.04 -6.06
N THR A 379 -18.44 22.12 -5.74
CA THR A 379 -18.12 22.98 -4.59
C THR A 379 -18.89 22.54 -3.34
N LYS A 380 -18.38 22.95 -2.17
CA LYS A 380 -19.00 22.67 -0.86
C LYS A 380 -20.43 23.20 -0.77
N GLU A 381 -20.71 24.40 -1.31
CA GLU A 381 -22.06 24.97 -1.28
C GLU A 381 -23.04 24.18 -2.18
N LEU A 382 -22.58 23.69 -3.33
CA LEU A 382 -23.39 22.87 -4.23
C LEU A 382 -23.76 21.54 -3.59
N LEU A 383 -22.79 20.92 -2.90
CA LEU A 383 -22.99 19.70 -2.10
C LEU A 383 -24.02 19.88 -1.00
N GLU A 384 -23.93 20.95 -0.21
CA GLU A 384 -24.84 21.25 0.91
C GLU A 384 -26.28 21.55 0.43
N SER A 385 -26.41 22.25 -0.69
CA SER A 385 -27.71 22.57 -1.33
C SER A 385 -28.40 21.31 -1.86
N GLU A 386 -27.68 20.50 -2.64
CA GLU A 386 -28.22 19.22 -3.16
C GLU A 386 -28.53 18.23 -2.02
N TRP A 387 -27.74 18.26 -0.95
CA TRP A 387 -27.99 17.45 0.26
C TRP A 387 -29.24 17.85 1.03
N SER A 388 -29.55 19.14 1.07
CA SER A 388 -30.75 19.64 1.73
C SER A 388 -32.01 19.29 0.94
N LYS A 389 -31.94 19.23 -0.40
CA LYS A 389 -33.04 18.79 -1.27
C LYS A 389 -33.32 17.29 -1.13
N LEU A 390 -32.28 16.46 -1.03
CA LEU A 390 -32.42 15.00 -0.90
C LEU A 390 -33.08 14.59 0.42
N ARG A 391 -32.89 15.35 1.50
CA ARG A 391 -33.53 15.13 2.82
C ARG A 391 -35.06 15.29 2.81
N GLN A 392 -35.64 15.91 1.79
CA GLN A 392 -37.06 16.29 1.76
C GLN A 392 -37.94 15.35 0.91
N GLN A 393 -37.40 14.31 0.27
CA GLN A 393 -38.16 13.46 -0.66
C GLN A 393 -38.74 12.19 0.01
N PRO A 394 -40.09 11.98 -0.02
CA PRO A 394 -40.73 10.76 0.49
C PRO A 394 -40.39 9.53 -0.37
N GLY A 395 -40.20 8.36 0.25
CA GLY A 395 -39.87 7.10 -0.46
C GLY A 395 -38.36 6.87 -0.69
N LYS A 396 -37.50 7.83 -0.33
CA LYS A 396 -36.04 7.68 -0.25
C LYS A 396 -35.55 7.30 1.16
N GLU A 397 -36.40 6.61 1.92
CA GLU A 397 -36.16 6.17 3.30
C GLU A 397 -34.95 5.22 3.46
N ARG A 398 -34.41 4.70 2.36
CA ARG A 398 -33.19 3.88 2.34
C ARG A 398 -31.89 4.70 2.41
N LEU A 399 -31.98 6.03 2.41
CA LEU A 399 -30.91 6.97 2.79
C LEU A 399 -31.06 7.47 4.24
N ARG A 400 -31.48 6.59 5.17
CA ARG A 400 -31.12 6.71 6.60
C ARG A 400 -29.60 6.49 6.75
N LEU A 401 -28.78 7.36 6.15
CA LEU A 401 -27.33 7.32 6.32
C LEU A 401 -27.02 7.57 7.80
N PHE A 402 -26.41 6.57 8.42
CA PHE A 402 -26.27 6.43 9.88
C PHE A 402 -27.61 6.50 10.59
N ASN A 403 -28.26 5.34 10.75
CA ASN A 403 -29.19 5.20 11.85
C ASN A 403 -28.39 5.34 13.15
N MET A 404 -28.31 6.58 13.63
CA MET A 404 -27.64 6.98 14.87
C MET A 404 -28.20 6.25 16.09
N ASP A 405 -29.41 5.67 15.99
CA ASP A 405 -29.96 4.83 17.03
C ASP A 405 -29.32 3.43 17.05
N THR A 406 -28.79 2.96 15.90
CA THR A 406 -28.23 1.60 15.72
C THR A 406 -26.72 1.51 15.55
N CYS A 407 -26.04 2.60 15.18
CA CYS A 407 -24.58 2.58 15.00
C CYS A 407 -23.83 2.66 16.32
N GLY A 408 -22.61 2.13 16.35
CA GLY A 408 -21.65 2.31 17.43
C GLY A 408 -22.08 1.76 18.79
N ILE A 409 -23.16 0.96 18.87
CA ILE A 409 -23.69 0.50 20.15
C ILE A 409 -22.64 -0.32 20.90
N VAL A 410 -22.30 0.13 22.11
CA VAL A 410 -21.45 -0.60 23.04
C VAL A 410 -22.28 -1.77 23.61
N SER A 411 -21.99 -2.99 23.16
CA SER A 411 -22.75 -4.17 23.62
C SER A 411 -22.38 -4.52 25.06
N PRO A 412 -23.35 -4.67 25.99
CA PRO A 412 -23.08 -5.08 27.38
C PRO A 412 -22.49 -6.51 27.51
N HIS A 413 -22.48 -7.29 26.42
CA HIS A 413 -22.13 -8.72 26.44
C HIS A 413 -20.65 -9.06 26.18
N TYR A 414 -19.74 -8.07 26.12
CA TYR A 414 -18.29 -8.34 26.13
C TYR A 414 -17.73 -8.65 27.53
N GLN A 415 -18.57 -9.04 28.49
CA GLN A 415 -18.13 -9.80 29.66
C GLN A 415 -18.27 -11.30 29.38
N ILE A 416 -17.12 -11.92 29.12
CA ILE A 416 -16.83 -13.35 29.35
C ILE A 416 -17.56 -14.31 28.40
N LEU A 417 -16.87 -14.69 27.33
CA LEU A 417 -16.92 -16.08 26.86
C LEU A 417 -15.54 -16.69 27.11
N ARG A 418 -15.51 -17.63 28.05
CA ARG A 418 -14.32 -18.40 28.48
C ARG A 418 -13.84 -19.35 27.39
#